data_AF-A0A1I6K2G4-F1
#
_entry.id   AF-A0A1I6K2G4-F1
#
_cell.length_a   1.000
_cell.length_b   1.000
_cell.length_c   1.000
_cell.angle_alpha   90.00
_cell.angle_beta   90.00
_cell.angle_gamma   90.00
#
_symmetry.space_group_name_H-M   'P 1'
#
loop_
_entity.id
_entity.type
_entity.pdbx_description
1 polymer ?
#
loop_
_entity_poly.entity_id
_entity_poly.type
_entity_poly.pdbx_seq_one_letter_code
_entity_poly.pdbx_strand_id
1 'polypeptide(L)'
;MTDRGAPTDATHARLVEAVRGLPADVSADEALDRIPVMALVASHEDAAKAYAGVVSTLERAELDRVRPMPDAAPKKTSRAYRWWSVIAMILALIAPALLMTSRTGDAAFDPVVGALPSGVLMAVSLGLFAFLEPKRTSNPLFHRGDFGAAMFVFFPVLWAIAAFVVAGAGEELAYEPLAVIGLVLQIVSIVGCLVLAVFAFRHDRERPQWAEGRKVREATALPADIAASPEYRAKLDRRLTEWRRHVYRVSTADERAALLAAELEAVRLLAERGTLDPAARAQAEQVVRSRSAWVG
;
A
#
# COMPACT_ATOMS: atom_id res chain seq x y z
N MET A 1 -2.12 -4.45 40.68
CA MET A 1 -1.65 -3.19 40.08
C MET A 1 -0.69 -3.57 38.97
N THR A 2 -1.17 -3.62 37.73
CA THR A 2 -0.39 -4.04 36.57
C THR A 2 0.38 -2.85 36.01
N ASP A 3 1.60 -3.14 35.59
CA ASP A 3 2.66 -2.30 35.07
C ASP A 3 2.26 -1.57 33.76
N ARG A 4 1.30 -0.64 33.88
CA ARG A 4 0.76 0.15 32.76
C ARG A 4 1.45 1.52 32.75
N GLY A 5 2.64 1.64 32.16
CA GLY A 5 3.25 2.96 32.03
C GLY A 5 4.54 3.07 31.25
N ALA A 6 5.33 2.01 31.14
CA ALA A 6 6.59 2.06 30.39
C ALA A 6 6.37 1.76 28.90
N PRO A 7 7.01 2.51 27.98
CA PRO A 7 7.11 2.11 26.58
C PRO A 7 7.76 0.72 26.48
N THR A 8 7.37 -0.08 25.49
CA THR A 8 8.06 -1.34 25.20
C THR A 8 9.50 -1.06 24.76
N ASP A 9 10.42 -2.01 24.97
CA ASP A 9 11.83 -1.87 24.56
C ASP A 9 11.98 -1.49 23.08
N ALA A 10 11.12 -2.04 22.21
CA ALA A 10 11.09 -1.71 20.80
C ALA A 10 10.64 -0.25 20.54
N THR A 11 9.65 0.24 21.29
CA THR A 11 9.19 1.64 21.18
C THR A 11 10.28 2.60 21.68
N HIS A 12 10.92 2.26 22.81
CA HIS A 12 12.03 3.03 23.35
C HIS A 12 13.19 3.12 22.35
N ALA A 13 13.62 2.00 21.77
CA ALA A 13 14.70 1.98 20.77
C ALA A 13 14.40 2.88 19.56
N ARG A 14 13.16 2.83 19.03
CA ARG A 14 12.71 3.69 17.92
C ARG A 14 12.69 5.17 18.30
N LEU A 15 12.26 5.50 19.52
CA LEU A 15 12.27 6.88 20.03
C LEU A 15 13.70 7.41 20.20
N VAL A 16 14.61 6.59 20.72
CA VAL A 16 16.04 6.94 20.84
C VAL A 16 16.62 7.24 19.46
N GLU A 17 16.34 6.41 18.46
CA GLU A 17 16.78 6.64 17.08
C GLU A 17 16.18 7.94 16.51
N ALA A 18 14.87 8.16 16.68
CA ALA A 18 14.20 9.37 16.21
C ALA A 18 14.77 10.65 16.85
N VAL A 19 15.00 10.65 18.17
CA VAL A 19 15.57 11.78 18.90
C VAL A 19 17.04 12.04 18.51
N ARG A 20 17.83 10.99 18.29
CA ARG A 20 19.20 11.12 17.77
C ARG A 20 19.26 11.66 16.36
N GLY A 21 18.25 11.37 15.53
CA GLY A 21 18.14 11.85 14.15
C GLY A 21 17.77 13.33 14.03
N LEU A 22 17.37 14.01 15.11
CA LEU A 22 17.11 15.44 15.09
C LEU A 22 18.41 16.24 14.88
N PRO A 23 18.36 17.41 14.22
CA PRO A 23 19.51 18.31 14.14
C PRO A 23 20.04 18.67 15.53
N ALA A 24 21.36 18.84 15.67
CA ALA A 24 21.99 19.15 16.95
C ALA A 24 21.64 20.56 17.47
N ASP A 25 21.30 21.46 16.55
CA ASP A 25 20.94 22.86 16.73
C ASP A 25 19.43 23.11 16.77
N VAL A 26 18.61 22.04 16.81
CA VAL A 26 17.14 22.17 16.89
C VAL A 26 16.75 22.91 18.17
N SER A 27 15.84 23.87 18.05
CA SER A 27 15.31 24.60 19.21
C SER A 27 14.42 23.69 20.07
N ALA A 28 14.25 24.05 21.34
CA ALA A 28 13.35 23.35 22.25
C ALA A 28 11.92 23.28 21.69
N ASP A 29 11.39 24.41 21.21
CA ASP A 29 10.04 24.49 20.65
C ASP A 29 9.88 23.60 19.41
N GLU A 30 10.84 23.62 18.48
CA GLU A 30 10.79 22.79 17.27
C GLU A 30 10.92 21.29 17.61
N ALA A 31 11.70 20.94 18.62
CA ALA A 31 11.79 19.56 19.09
C ALA A 31 10.47 19.08 19.73
N LEU A 32 9.82 19.93 20.53
CA LEU A 32 8.53 19.64 21.17
C LEU A 32 7.40 19.44 20.14
N ASP A 33 7.36 20.26 19.09
CA ASP A 33 6.36 20.13 18.01
C ASP A 33 6.44 18.80 17.26
N ARG A 34 7.62 18.16 17.23
CA ARG A 34 7.84 16.86 16.58
C ARG A 34 7.44 15.66 17.44
N ILE A 35 7.32 15.82 18.76
CA ILE A 35 7.05 14.72 19.70
C ILE A 35 5.81 13.91 19.32
N PRO A 36 4.64 14.52 19.03
CA PRO A 36 3.43 13.75 18.78
C PRO A 36 3.55 12.82 17.57
N VAL A 37 4.29 13.25 16.54
CA VAL A 37 4.54 12.43 15.34
C VAL A 37 5.58 11.34 15.65
N MET A 38 6.67 11.67 16.36
CA MET A 38 7.68 10.69 16.77
C MET A 38 7.08 9.57 17.65
N ALA A 39 6.28 9.96 18.65
CA ALA A 39 5.59 9.02 19.53
C ALA A 39 4.63 8.12 18.74
N LEU A 40 3.82 8.70 17.85
CA LEU A 40 2.87 7.95 17.04
C LEU A 40 3.56 6.92 16.14
N VAL A 41 4.62 7.31 15.44
CA VAL A 41 5.37 6.43 14.55
C VAL A 41 6.12 5.35 15.35
N ALA A 42 6.61 5.67 16.55
CA ALA A 42 7.30 4.69 17.38
C ALA A 42 6.36 3.64 17.98
N SER A 43 5.19 4.06 18.48
CA SER A 43 4.28 3.21 19.27
C SER A 43 3.18 2.54 18.45
N HIS A 44 2.87 3.04 17.24
CA HIS A 44 1.75 2.52 16.43
C HIS A 44 2.25 2.00 15.08
N GLU A 45 2.28 0.68 14.91
CA GLU A 45 2.88 0.04 13.74
C GLU A 45 2.21 0.42 12.41
N ASP A 46 0.87 0.43 12.39
CA ASP A 46 0.13 0.83 11.18
C ASP A 46 0.32 2.31 10.85
N ALA A 47 0.42 3.17 11.85
CA ALA A 47 0.73 4.59 11.64
C ALA A 47 2.16 4.76 11.09
N ALA A 48 3.12 3.97 11.57
CA ALA A 48 4.49 3.95 11.05
C ALA A 48 4.54 3.55 9.56
N LYS A 49 3.79 2.50 9.17
CA LYS A 49 3.65 2.09 7.76
C LYS A 49 2.98 3.16 6.91
N ALA A 50 2.00 3.87 7.46
CA ALA A 50 1.24 4.91 6.75
C ALA A 50 2.01 6.23 6.60
N TYR A 51 2.93 6.56 7.52
CA TYR A 51 3.60 7.86 7.60
C TYR A 51 4.24 8.29 6.27
N ALA A 52 5.05 7.41 5.66
CA ALA A 52 5.68 7.68 4.36
C ALA A 52 4.65 7.94 3.25
N GLY A 53 3.50 7.26 3.31
CA GLY A 53 2.37 7.48 2.41
C GLY A 53 1.73 8.87 2.59
N VAL A 54 1.57 9.34 3.83
CA VAL A 54 1.00 10.65 4.14
C VAL A 54 1.90 11.77 3.64
N VAL A 55 3.20 11.68 3.94
CA VAL A 55 4.21 12.67 3.50
C VAL A 55 4.30 12.69 1.98
N SER A 56 4.49 11.52 1.35
CA SER A 56 4.61 11.44 -0.11
C SER A 56 3.36 11.91 -0.84
N THR A 57 2.16 11.72 -0.29
CA THR A 57 0.93 12.24 -0.92
C THR A 57 0.92 13.77 -0.98
N LEU A 58 1.38 14.44 0.08
CA LEU A 58 1.48 15.90 0.09
C LEU A 58 2.61 16.39 -0.82
N GLU A 59 3.80 15.79 -0.74
CA GLU A 59 4.93 16.09 -1.63
C GLU A 59 4.51 16.00 -3.10
N ARG A 60 3.71 14.99 -3.43
CA ARG A 60 3.21 14.79 -4.79
C ARG A 60 2.24 15.89 -5.21
N ALA A 61 1.33 16.30 -4.34
CA ALA A 61 0.39 17.38 -4.63
C ALA A 61 1.12 18.72 -4.84
N GLU A 62 2.16 18.99 -4.05
CA GLU A 62 2.97 20.21 -4.17
C GLU A 62 3.88 20.16 -5.40
N LEU A 63 4.43 18.99 -5.71
CA LEU A 63 5.19 18.80 -6.94
C LEU A 63 4.32 19.01 -8.19
N ASP A 64 3.05 18.57 -8.17
CA ASP A 64 2.09 18.83 -9.25
C ASP A 64 1.74 20.32 -9.39
N ARG A 65 1.79 21.09 -8.30
CA ARG A 65 1.58 22.54 -8.33
C ARG A 65 2.77 23.28 -8.94
N VAL A 66 3.99 22.94 -8.50
CA VAL A 66 5.22 23.68 -8.89
C VAL A 66 5.73 23.25 -10.26
N ARG A 67 5.67 21.95 -10.53
CA ARG A 67 6.01 21.37 -11.82
C ARG A 67 4.78 20.63 -12.33
N PRO A 68 3.76 21.38 -12.78
CA PRO A 68 2.60 20.76 -13.40
C PRO A 68 3.11 19.86 -14.50
N MET A 69 2.81 18.56 -14.39
CA MET A 69 3.30 17.61 -15.36
C MET A 69 2.86 18.10 -16.75
N PRO A 70 3.76 18.23 -17.73
CA PRO A 70 3.33 18.52 -19.08
C PRO A 70 2.43 17.40 -19.59
N ASP A 71 1.62 17.67 -20.61
CA ASP A 71 0.87 16.66 -21.36
C ASP A 71 1.83 15.73 -22.09
N ALA A 72 2.46 14.82 -21.34
CA ALA A 72 3.21 13.72 -21.91
C ALA A 72 2.19 12.73 -22.47
N ALA A 73 1.96 12.80 -23.78
CA ALA A 73 1.22 11.78 -24.50
C ALA A 73 1.76 10.41 -24.08
N PRO A 74 0.89 9.44 -23.74
CA PRO A 74 1.34 8.11 -23.34
C PRO A 74 2.29 7.55 -24.39
N LYS A 75 3.43 6.97 -23.97
CA LYS A 75 4.35 6.29 -24.90
C LYS A 75 3.53 5.35 -25.78
N LYS A 76 3.49 5.60 -27.09
CA LYS A 76 2.65 4.79 -28.01
C LYS A 76 3.06 3.32 -27.90
N THR A 77 2.17 2.45 -27.44
CA THR A 77 2.39 1.01 -27.51
C THR A 77 2.25 0.52 -28.95
N SER A 78 3.08 -0.42 -29.38
CA SER A 78 2.92 -1.07 -30.67
C SER A 78 1.60 -1.85 -30.73
N ARG A 79 1.06 -2.05 -31.95
CA ARG A 79 -0.17 -2.85 -32.17
C ARG A 79 -0.04 -4.26 -31.58
N ALA A 80 1.16 -4.83 -31.58
CA ALA A 80 1.43 -6.15 -31.00
C ALA A 80 1.11 -6.20 -29.49
N TYR A 81 1.45 -5.16 -28.73
CA TYR A 81 1.20 -5.12 -27.29
C TYR A 81 -0.30 -5.12 -26.94
N ARG A 82 -1.10 -4.45 -27.78
CA ARG A 82 -2.56 -4.47 -27.67
C ARG A 82 -3.11 -5.89 -27.89
N TRP A 83 -2.64 -6.58 -28.93
CA TRP A 83 -3.04 -7.96 -29.21
C TRP A 83 -2.63 -8.92 -28.11
N TRP A 84 -1.42 -8.80 -27.54
CA TRP A 84 -1.00 -9.59 -26.39
C TRP A 84 -1.92 -9.42 -25.18
N SER A 85 -2.47 -8.23 -24.97
CA SER A 85 -3.42 -7.99 -23.89
C SER A 85 -4.78 -8.65 -24.13
N VAL A 86 -5.25 -8.63 -25.39
CA VAL A 86 -6.46 -9.35 -25.79
C VAL A 86 -6.27 -10.86 -25.64
N ILE A 87 -5.12 -11.39 -26.09
CA ILE A 87 -4.76 -12.80 -25.94
C ILE A 87 -4.74 -13.20 -24.46
N ALA A 88 -4.07 -12.42 -23.59
CA ALA A 88 -4.03 -12.69 -22.16
C ALA A 88 -5.44 -12.76 -21.54
N MET A 89 -6.33 -11.83 -21.90
CA MET A 89 -7.72 -11.82 -21.44
C MET A 89 -8.50 -13.04 -21.93
N ILE A 90 -8.35 -13.41 -23.20
CA ILE A 90 -9.04 -14.57 -23.78
C ILE A 90 -8.57 -15.85 -23.07
N LEU A 91 -7.26 -16.05 -22.89
CA LEU A 91 -6.73 -17.21 -22.19
C LEU A 91 -7.22 -17.26 -20.73
N ALA A 92 -7.28 -16.11 -20.06
CA ALA A 92 -7.76 -16.01 -18.68
C ALA A 92 -9.25 -16.39 -18.54
N LEU A 93 -10.06 -16.16 -19.57
CA LEU A 93 -11.48 -16.54 -19.60
C LEU A 93 -11.71 -17.99 -20.04
N ILE A 94 -10.90 -18.50 -20.98
CA ILE A 94 -11.00 -19.88 -21.46
C ILE A 94 -10.62 -20.86 -20.36
N ALA A 95 -9.60 -20.56 -19.56
CA ALA A 95 -9.09 -21.48 -18.54
C ALA A 95 -10.18 -22.02 -17.58
N PRO A 96 -10.99 -21.17 -16.90
CA PRO A 96 -12.09 -21.65 -16.07
C PRO A 96 -13.23 -22.27 -16.91
N ALA A 97 -13.45 -21.80 -18.14
CA ALA A 97 -14.50 -22.33 -19.02
C ALA A 97 -14.29 -23.81 -19.38
N LEU A 98 -13.03 -24.27 -19.48
CA LEU A 98 -12.71 -25.69 -19.71
C LEU A 98 -13.31 -26.63 -18.64
N LEU A 99 -13.55 -26.09 -17.43
CA LEU A 99 -14.05 -26.82 -16.26
C LEU A 99 -15.53 -26.54 -15.96
N MET A 100 -16.10 -25.45 -16.49
CA MET A 100 -17.38 -24.88 -16.03
C MET A 100 -18.57 -25.02 -16.99
N THR A 101 -18.38 -25.44 -18.24
CA THR A 101 -19.49 -25.57 -19.20
C THR A 101 -20.35 -26.81 -18.92
N SER A 102 -21.09 -26.85 -17.82
CA SER A 102 -21.90 -28.01 -17.42
C SER A 102 -23.42 -27.76 -17.32
N ARG A 103 -23.94 -26.64 -17.85
CA ARG A 103 -25.40 -26.42 -17.86
C ARG A 103 -26.19 -27.34 -18.81
N THR A 104 -25.52 -28.12 -19.66
CA THR A 104 -26.18 -29.01 -20.66
C THR A 104 -25.68 -30.46 -20.66
N GLY A 105 -24.94 -30.89 -19.64
CA GLY A 105 -24.70 -32.32 -19.40
C GLY A 105 -23.36 -32.91 -19.81
N ASP A 106 -22.46 -32.17 -20.47
CA ASP A 106 -21.06 -32.58 -20.66
C ASP A 106 -20.15 -31.34 -20.45
N ALA A 107 -19.35 -31.34 -19.40
CA ALA A 107 -18.24 -30.40 -19.29
C ALA A 107 -17.26 -30.66 -20.45
N ALA A 108 -16.59 -29.62 -20.97
CA ALA A 108 -15.60 -29.81 -22.04
C ALA A 108 -14.48 -30.77 -21.62
N PHE A 109 -14.14 -30.76 -20.33
CA PHE A 109 -13.36 -31.78 -19.66
C PHE A 109 -13.96 -32.10 -18.29
N ASP A 110 -13.80 -33.35 -17.85
CA ASP A 110 -13.94 -33.72 -16.44
C ASP A 110 -13.07 -32.81 -15.56
N PRO A 111 -13.52 -32.35 -14.38
CA PRO A 111 -12.73 -31.56 -13.45
C PRO A 111 -11.29 -32.08 -13.23
N VAL A 112 -11.10 -33.40 -13.16
CA VAL A 112 -9.79 -34.04 -12.95
C VAL A 112 -8.92 -33.94 -14.21
N VAL A 113 -9.47 -34.27 -15.37
CA VAL A 113 -8.76 -34.23 -16.67
C VAL A 113 -8.45 -32.79 -17.10
N GLY A 114 -9.37 -31.86 -16.86
CA GLY A 114 -9.25 -30.45 -17.21
C GLY A 114 -8.36 -29.64 -16.27
N ALA A 115 -8.03 -30.16 -15.08
CA ALA A 115 -7.28 -29.44 -14.06
C ALA A 115 -5.91 -28.95 -14.56
N LEU A 116 -5.17 -29.81 -15.27
CA LEU A 116 -3.84 -29.48 -15.79
C LEU A 116 -3.91 -28.48 -16.96
N PRO A 117 -4.68 -28.71 -18.05
CA PRO A 117 -4.83 -27.73 -19.11
C PRO A 117 -5.30 -26.35 -18.60
N SER A 118 -6.28 -26.33 -17.69
CA SER A 118 -6.77 -25.10 -17.06
C SER A 118 -5.66 -24.39 -16.26
N GLY A 119 -4.94 -25.13 -15.40
CA GLY A 119 -3.83 -24.58 -14.62
C GLY A 119 -2.72 -24.00 -15.48
N VAL A 120 -2.36 -24.66 -16.59
CA VAL A 120 -1.38 -24.14 -17.55
C VAL A 120 -1.87 -22.85 -18.20
N LEU A 121 -3.13 -22.79 -18.65
CA LEU A 121 -3.69 -21.58 -19.25
C LEU A 121 -3.74 -20.41 -18.26
N MET A 122 -4.08 -20.66 -16.99
CA MET A 122 -4.03 -19.65 -15.93
C MET A 122 -2.60 -19.15 -15.69
N ALA A 123 -1.62 -20.06 -15.65
CA ALA A 123 -0.21 -19.70 -15.45
C ALA A 123 0.34 -18.87 -16.62
N VAL A 124 0.01 -19.25 -17.87
CA VAL A 124 0.37 -18.48 -19.07
C VAL A 124 -0.29 -17.12 -19.06
N SER A 125 -1.57 -17.03 -18.69
CA SER A 125 -2.30 -15.77 -18.56
C SER A 125 -1.68 -14.85 -17.52
N LEU A 126 -1.31 -15.41 -16.35
CA LEU A 126 -0.59 -14.68 -15.31
C LEU A 126 0.76 -14.17 -15.81
N GLY A 127 1.54 -15.01 -16.50
CA GLY A 127 2.82 -14.62 -17.09
C GLY A 127 2.68 -13.47 -18.09
N LEU A 128 1.65 -13.52 -18.93
CA LEU A 128 1.32 -12.42 -19.84
C LEU A 128 0.88 -11.17 -19.09
N PHE A 129 0.06 -11.29 -18.04
CA PHE A 129 -0.32 -10.14 -17.21
C PHE A 129 0.89 -9.48 -16.54
N ALA A 130 1.80 -10.26 -15.98
CA ALA A 130 3.04 -9.76 -15.38
C ALA A 130 3.94 -9.08 -16.44
N PHE A 131 4.05 -9.66 -17.63
CA PHE A 131 4.78 -9.05 -18.75
C PHE A 131 4.14 -7.75 -19.24
N LEU A 132 2.81 -7.68 -19.19
CA LEU A 132 2.04 -6.53 -19.69
C LEU A 132 1.92 -5.39 -18.66
N GLU A 133 2.14 -5.66 -17.37
CA GLU A 133 2.02 -4.72 -16.26
C GLU A 133 2.87 -3.44 -16.45
N PRO A 134 4.16 -3.50 -16.83
CA PRO A 134 5.02 -2.32 -16.83
C PRO A 134 4.59 -1.24 -17.84
N LYS A 135 3.93 -1.62 -18.94
CA LYS A 135 3.41 -0.68 -19.96
C LYS A 135 1.89 -0.59 -19.97
N ARG A 136 1.24 -1.04 -18.91
CA ARG A 136 -0.22 -0.97 -18.73
C ARG A 136 -0.76 0.43 -18.95
N THR A 137 -0.10 1.47 -18.43
CA THR A 137 -0.55 2.86 -18.59
C THR A 137 -0.49 3.39 -20.02
N SER A 138 0.25 2.73 -20.90
CA SER A 138 0.44 3.15 -22.29
C SER A 138 -0.49 2.41 -23.26
N ASN A 139 -1.16 1.35 -22.80
CA ASN A 139 -2.07 0.57 -23.62
C ASN A 139 -3.49 1.18 -23.56
N PRO A 140 -4.09 1.53 -24.71
CA PRO A 140 -5.42 2.14 -24.76
C PRO A 140 -6.52 1.30 -24.09
N LEU A 141 -6.36 -0.03 -24.00
CA LEU A 141 -7.30 -0.90 -23.28
C LEU A 141 -7.33 -0.59 -21.77
N PHE A 142 -6.20 -0.24 -21.16
CA PHE A 142 -6.06 -0.02 -19.72
C PHE A 142 -6.09 1.49 -19.33
N HIS A 143 -6.09 2.37 -20.32
CA HIS A 143 -5.87 3.82 -20.18
C HIS A 143 -7.17 4.63 -20.18
N ARG A 144 -8.29 4.09 -20.70
CA ARG A 144 -9.54 4.84 -20.97
C ARG A 144 -10.85 4.37 -20.31
N GLY A 145 -10.89 3.37 -19.42
CA GLY A 145 -12.13 3.21 -18.63
C GLY A 145 -12.40 1.87 -17.96
N ASP A 146 -12.20 0.74 -18.63
CA ASP A 146 -12.85 -0.51 -18.14
C ASP A 146 -11.86 -1.58 -17.67
N PHE A 147 -10.62 -1.57 -18.17
CA PHE A 147 -9.57 -2.53 -17.81
C PHE A 147 -8.63 -1.97 -16.73
N GLY A 148 -9.20 -1.65 -15.56
CA GLY A 148 -8.48 -1.12 -14.39
C GLY A 148 -7.89 -2.20 -13.47
N ALA A 149 -7.39 -1.79 -12.30
CA ALA A 149 -6.95 -2.74 -11.26
C ALA A 149 -8.05 -3.74 -10.85
N ALA A 150 -9.32 -3.37 -11.02
CA ALA A 150 -10.48 -4.24 -10.80
C ALA A 150 -10.46 -5.54 -11.63
N MET A 151 -9.90 -5.55 -12.84
CA MET A 151 -9.81 -6.77 -13.66
C MET A 151 -8.86 -7.80 -13.04
N PHE A 152 -7.80 -7.35 -12.36
CA PHE A 152 -6.91 -8.23 -11.60
C PHE A 152 -7.54 -8.75 -10.30
N VAL A 153 -8.71 -8.24 -9.90
CA VAL A 153 -9.54 -8.83 -8.84
C VAL A 153 -10.57 -9.79 -9.44
N PHE A 154 -11.15 -9.43 -10.59
CA PHE A 154 -12.13 -10.26 -11.30
C PHE A 154 -11.57 -11.64 -11.68
N PHE A 155 -10.41 -11.69 -12.33
CA PHE A 155 -9.81 -12.96 -12.75
C PHE A 155 -9.50 -13.93 -11.61
N PRO A 156 -8.82 -13.56 -10.51
CA PRO A 156 -8.57 -14.49 -9.43
C PRO A 156 -9.84 -14.96 -8.74
N VAL A 157 -10.91 -14.15 -8.68
CA VAL A 157 -12.22 -14.61 -8.18
C VAL A 157 -12.80 -15.67 -9.11
N LEU A 158 -12.84 -15.41 -10.42
CA LEU A 158 -13.33 -16.37 -11.41
C LEU A 158 -12.52 -17.68 -11.37
N TRP A 159 -11.20 -17.56 -11.32
CA TRP A 159 -10.25 -18.68 -11.23
C TRP A 159 -10.38 -19.45 -9.92
N ALA A 160 -10.64 -18.79 -8.79
CA ALA A 160 -10.86 -19.45 -7.52
C ALA A 160 -12.10 -20.35 -7.54
N ILE A 161 -13.16 -19.96 -8.25
CA ILE A 161 -14.33 -20.81 -8.42
C ILE A 161 -13.96 -22.06 -9.24
N ALA A 162 -13.13 -21.93 -10.29
CA ALA A 162 -12.67 -23.08 -11.07
C ALA A 162 -11.77 -24.03 -10.25
N ALA A 163 -10.84 -23.47 -9.47
CA ALA A 163 -10.00 -24.25 -8.55
C ALA A 163 -10.83 -24.97 -7.48
N PHE A 164 -11.91 -24.34 -7.00
CA PHE A 164 -12.85 -24.95 -6.06
C PHE A 164 -13.58 -26.15 -6.67
N VAL A 165 -14.01 -26.06 -7.94
CA VAL A 165 -14.63 -27.20 -8.66
C VAL A 165 -13.67 -28.40 -8.73
N VAL A 166 -12.40 -28.16 -9.06
CA VAL A 166 -11.37 -29.21 -9.10
C VAL A 166 -11.10 -29.78 -7.70
N ALA A 167 -10.94 -28.93 -6.69
CA ALA A 167 -10.72 -29.37 -5.31
C ALA A 167 -11.91 -30.17 -4.74
N GLY A 168 -13.12 -29.92 -5.22
CA GLY A 168 -14.33 -30.66 -4.86
C GLY A 168 -14.34 -32.12 -5.33
N ALA A 169 -13.53 -32.50 -6.33
CA ALA A 169 -13.37 -33.88 -6.80
C ALA A 169 -12.44 -34.73 -5.91
N GLY A 170 -12.37 -34.41 -4.62
CA GLY A 170 -11.24 -34.70 -3.71
C GLY A 170 -10.83 -36.18 -3.56
N GLU A 171 -11.72 -37.15 -3.75
CA GLU A 171 -11.36 -38.57 -3.66
C GLU A 171 -10.60 -39.07 -4.90
N GLU A 172 -10.95 -38.57 -6.09
CA GLU A 172 -10.32 -38.97 -7.36
C GLU A 172 -8.99 -38.23 -7.57
N LEU A 173 -8.90 -37.00 -7.07
CA LEU A 173 -7.73 -36.14 -7.21
C LEU A 173 -6.45 -36.76 -6.59
N ALA A 174 -6.60 -37.52 -5.51
CA ALA A 174 -5.48 -38.14 -4.80
C ALA A 174 -4.75 -39.22 -5.63
N TYR A 175 -5.42 -39.78 -6.63
CA TYR A 175 -4.88 -40.83 -7.48
C TYR A 175 -4.35 -40.32 -8.83
N GLU A 176 -4.59 -39.04 -9.15
CA GLU A 176 -4.22 -38.42 -10.43
C GLU A 176 -3.20 -37.29 -10.23
N PRO A 177 -1.88 -37.58 -10.26
CA PRO A 177 -0.84 -36.60 -9.93
C PRO A 177 -0.83 -35.39 -10.88
N LEU A 178 -1.26 -35.57 -12.14
CA LEU A 178 -1.38 -34.48 -13.11
C LEU A 178 -2.47 -33.48 -12.71
N ALA A 179 -3.58 -33.96 -12.13
CA ALA A 179 -4.65 -33.09 -11.64
C ALA A 179 -4.20 -32.28 -10.43
N VAL A 180 -3.39 -32.88 -9.54
CA VAL A 180 -2.76 -32.19 -8.41
C VAL A 180 -1.82 -31.08 -8.90
N ILE A 181 -0.95 -31.35 -9.87
CA ILE A 181 -0.07 -30.34 -10.47
C ILE A 181 -0.91 -29.20 -11.09
N GLY A 182 -1.98 -29.56 -11.81
CA GLY A 182 -2.94 -28.60 -12.36
C GLY A 182 -3.53 -27.69 -11.29
N LEU A 183 -4.03 -28.27 -10.20
CA LEU A 183 -4.59 -27.52 -9.08
C LEU A 183 -3.56 -26.60 -8.42
N VAL A 184 -2.32 -27.05 -8.23
CA VAL A 184 -1.23 -26.21 -7.70
C VAL A 184 -0.96 -25.02 -8.62
N LEU A 185 -0.90 -25.23 -9.94
CA LEU A 185 -0.74 -24.14 -10.91
C LEU A 185 -1.91 -23.16 -10.85
N GLN A 186 -3.13 -23.63 -10.65
CA GLN A 186 -4.30 -22.77 -10.49
C GLN A 186 -4.18 -21.88 -9.24
N ILE A 187 -3.83 -22.47 -8.09
CA ILE A 187 -3.66 -21.75 -6.82
C ILE A 187 -2.55 -20.70 -6.93
N VAL A 188 -1.38 -21.08 -7.45
CA VAL A 188 -0.25 -20.15 -7.66
C VAL A 188 -0.66 -19.01 -8.58
N SER A 189 -1.42 -19.29 -9.63
CA SER A 189 -1.90 -18.27 -10.57
C SER A 189 -2.87 -17.29 -9.92
N ILE A 190 -3.78 -17.76 -9.06
CA ILE A 190 -4.71 -16.92 -8.29
C ILE A 190 -3.93 -15.98 -7.37
N VAL A 191 -3.00 -16.52 -6.57
CA VAL A 191 -2.17 -15.74 -5.64
C VAL A 191 -1.33 -14.71 -6.41
N GLY A 192 -0.68 -15.13 -7.50
CA GLY A 192 0.09 -14.21 -8.34
C GLY A 192 -0.74 -13.08 -8.94
N CYS A 193 -1.97 -13.37 -9.38
CA CYS A 193 -2.87 -12.35 -9.92
C CYS A 193 -3.35 -11.37 -8.85
N LEU A 194 -3.61 -11.83 -7.62
CA LEU A 194 -3.92 -10.96 -6.48
C LEU A 194 -2.75 -10.03 -6.12
N VAL A 195 -1.51 -10.54 -6.16
CA VAL A 195 -0.31 -9.71 -5.97
C VAL A 195 -0.23 -8.63 -7.06
N LEU A 196 -0.46 -8.99 -8.33
CA LEU A 196 -0.54 -8.01 -9.42
C LEU A 196 -1.66 -6.99 -9.21
N ALA A 197 -2.80 -7.38 -8.63
CA ALA A 197 -3.89 -6.46 -8.30
C ALA A 197 -3.44 -5.40 -7.29
N VAL A 198 -2.70 -5.79 -6.25
CA VAL A 198 -2.15 -4.85 -5.25
C VAL A 198 -1.21 -3.84 -5.91
N PHE A 199 -0.27 -4.32 -6.73
CA PHE A 199 0.62 -3.44 -7.50
C PHE A 199 -0.15 -2.54 -8.46
N ALA A 200 -1.16 -3.08 -9.14
CA ALA A 200 -2.01 -2.34 -10.03
C ALA A 200 -2.76 -1.21 -9.31
N PHE A 201 -3.38 -1.48 -8.15
CA PHE A 201 -4.05 -0.44 -7.35
C PHE A 201 -3.08 0.62 -6.85
N ARG A 202 -1.87 0.21 -6.44
CA ARG A 202 -0.82 1.14 -6.03
C ARG A 202 -0.43 2.06 -7.20
N HIS A 203 -0.13 1.50 -8.36
CA HIS A 203 0.20 2.27 -9.57
C HIS A 203 -0.95 3.17 -10.05
N ASP A 204 -2.20 2.76 -9.84
CA ASP A 204 -3.38 3.56 -10.20
C ASP A 204 -3.55 4.77 -9.26
N ARG A 205 -3.26 4.61 -7.97
CA ARG A 205 -3.23 5.71 -6.99
C ARG A 205 -2.04 6.65 -7.20
N GLU A 206 -0.89 6.11 -7.62
CA GLU A 206 0.35 6.86 -7.76
C GLU A 206 0.44 7.72 -9.04
N ARG A 207 -0.44 7.51 -10.02
CA ARG A 207 -0.42 8.22 -11.31
C ARG A 207 -1.71 9.03 -11.53
N PRO A 208 -1.65 10.38 -11.64
CA PRO A 208 -2.84 11.18 -11.88
C PRO A 208 -3.50 10.81 -13.22
N GLN A 209 -4.84 10.76 -13.21
CA GLN A 209 -5.69 10.44 -14.35
C GLN A 209 -6.11 11.69 -15.12
N TRP A 210 -6.20 11.57 -16.45
CA TRP A 210 -6.69 12.56 -17.40
C TRP A 210 -7.74 11.97 -18.34
N ALA A 211 -8.46 12.86 -19.06
CA ALA A 211 -9.46 12.50 -20.08
C ALA A 211 -8.92 11.54 -21.15
N GLU A 212 -7.62 11.59 -21.42
CA GLU A 212 -6.99 10.65 -22.35
C GLU A 212 -6.26 9.49 -21.69
N GLY A 213 -5.81 9.62 -20.43
CA GLY A 213 -5.44 8.54 -19.49
C GLY A 213 -4.36 8.91 -18.44
N ARG A 214 -3.34 8.08 -18.14
CA ARG A 214 -2.43 8.27 -16.98
C ARG A 214 -1.07 8.92 -17.29
N LYS A 215 -0.70 9.96 -16.51
CA LYS A 215 0.61 10.61 -16.57
C LYS A 215 1.70 9.79 -15.88
N VAL A 216 2.90 9.80 -16.45
CA VAL A 216 4.12 9.29 -15.81
C VAL A 216 4.95 10.49 -15.40
N ARG A 217 5.28 10.59 -14.11
CA ARG A 217 6.03 11.72 -13.58
C ARG A 217 7.52 11.54 -13.87
N GLU A 218 8.18 12.59 -14.38
CA GLU A 218 9.62 12.57 -14.66
C GLU A 218 10.48 12.75 -13.40
N ALA A 219 10.00 13.52 -12.43
CA ALA A 219 10.68 13.75 -11.16
C ALA A 219 9.89 13.13 -10.00
N THR A 220 10.54 12.37 -9.14
CA THR A 220 9.89 11.74 -7.96
C THR A 220 9.97 12.60 -6.70
N ALA A 221 10.87 13.59 -6.66
CA ALA A 221 11.15 14.41 -5.49
C ALA A 221 10.80 15.89 -5.69
N LEU A 222 10.42 16.55 -4.59
CA LEU A 222 10.16 17.98 -4.53
C LEU A 222 11.48 18.76 -4.67
N PRO A 223 11.53 19.87 -5.43
CA PRO A 223 12.70 20.74 -5.46
C PRO A 223 13.10 21.21 -4.05
N ALA A 224 14.41 21.25 -3.76
CA ALA A 224 14.91 21.51 -2.40
C ALA A 224 14.51 22.90 -1.86
N ASP A 225 14.40 23.88 -2.74
CA ASP A 225 13.92 25.24 -2.45
C ASP A 225 12.45 25.23 -1.98
N ILE A 226 11.60 24.43 -2.62
CA ILE A 226 10.19 24.28 -2.22
C ILE A 226 10.08 23.45 -0.95
N ALA A 227 10.85 22.37 -0.82
CA ALA A 227 10.87 21.53 0.39
C ALA A 227 11.33 22.31 1.63
N ALA A 228 12.21 23.30 1.45
CA ALA A 228 12.64 24.21 2.51
C ALA A 228 11.66 25.37 2.77
N SER A 229 10.69 25.60 1.88
CA SER A 229 9.80 26.75 1.99
C SER A 229 8.91 26.70 3.24
N PRO A 230 8.70 27.84 3.95
CA PRO A 230 7.80 27.90 5.10
C PRO A 230 6.36 27.48 4.75
N GLU A 231 5.90 27.80 3.54
CA GLU A 231 4.57 27.43 3.07
C GLU A 231 4.39 25.90 2.97
N TYR A 232 5.39 25.21 2.41
CA TYR A 232 5.36 23.75 2.33
C TYR A 232 5.38 23.11 3.71
N ARG A 233 6.28 23.59 4.60
CA ARG A 233 6.36 23.09 5.98
C ARG A 233 5.05 23.26 6.73
N ALA A 234 4.42 24.44 6.64
CA ALA A 234 3.12 24.68 7.26
C ALA A 234 2.01 23.75 6.72
N LYS A 235 2.00 23.45 5.41
CA LYS A 235 1.06 22.48 4.84
C LYS A 235 1.33 21.06 5.34
N LEU A 236 2.61 20.67 5.45
CA LEU A 236 3.01 19.38 5.99
C LEU A 236 2.58 19.23 7.44
N ASP A 237 2.86 20.23 8.27
CA ASP A 237 2.49 20.23 9.69
C ASP A 237 0.97 20.16 9.88
N ARG A 238 0.21 20.90 9.06
CA ARG A 238 -1.25 20.80 9.03
C ARG A 238 -1.70 19.40 8.66
N ARG A 239 -1.14 18.81 7.59
CA ARG A 239 -1.53 17.48 7.11
C ARG A 239 -1.21 16.39 8.13
N LEU A 240 -0.03 16.45 8.74
CA LEU A 240 0.39 15.55 9.81
C LEU A 240 -0.49 15.74 11.05
N THR A 241 -0.94 16.97 11.34
CA THR A 241 -1.87 17.25 12.43
C THR A 241 -3.25 16.66 12.20
N GLU A 242 -3.80 16.82 11.01
CA GLU A 242 -5.07 16.19 10.63
C GLU A 242 -4.97 14.66 10.71
N TRP A 243 -3.88 14.09 10.19
CA TRP A 243 -3.63 12.65 10.20
C TRP A 243 -3.48 12.09 11.62
N ARG A 244 -2.63 12.68 12.47
CA ARG A 244 -2.41 12.19 13.83
C ARG A 244 -3.70 12.23 14.66
N ARG A 245 -4.50 13.29 14.52
CA ARG A 245 -5.81 13.40 15.21
C ARG A 245 -6.79 12.35 14.72
N HIS A 246 -6.78 12.03 13.42
CA HIS A 246 -7.59 10.94 12.88
C HIS A 246 -7.19 9.59 13.49
N VAL A 247 -5.88 9.27 13.50
CA VAL A 247 -5.38 8.01 14.11
C VAL A 247 -5.81 7.94 15.57
N TYR A 248 -5.55 8.98 16.37
CA TYR A 248 -5.94 9.02 17.77
C TYR A 248 -7.45 8.79 17.99
N ARG A 249 -8.31 9.34 17.14
CA ARG A 249 -9.77 9.17 17.22
C ARG A 249 -10.20 7.72 17.02
N VAL A 250 -9.55 7.01 16.11
CA VAL A 250 -9.88 5.60 15.82
C VAL A 250 -9.12 4.61 16.71
N SER A 251 -8.06 5.06 17.39
CA SER A 251 -7.31 4.24 18.36
C SER A 251 -8.15 3.85 19.57
N THR A 252 -7.87 2.65 20.07
CA THR A 252 -8.39 2.09 21.32
C THR A 252 -7.83 2.81 22.55
N ALA A 253 -8.42 2.54 23.73
CA ALA A 253 -7.95 3.14 24.98
C ALA A 253 -6.50 2.74 25.32
N ASP A 254 -6.12 1.48 25.05
CA ASP A 254 -4.78 0.97 25.32
C ASP A 254 -3.74 1.57 24.37
N GLU A 255 -4.07 1.71 23.08
CA GLU A 255 -3.20 2.38 22.10
C GLU A 255 -2.98 3.85 22.46
N ARG A 256 -4.01 4.55 22.94
CA ARG A 256 -3.89 5.93 23.42
C ARG A 256 -3.04 6.04 24.68
N ALA A 257 -3.08 5.04 25.55
CA ALA A 257 -2.23 4.99 26.74
C ALA A 257 -0.75 4.74 26.35
N ALA A 258 -0.50 3.83 25.40
CA ALA A 258 0.83 3.56 24.86
C ALA A 258 1.41 4.80 24.17
N LEU A 259 0.59 5.54 23.42
CA LEU A 259 0.98 6.80 22.79
C LEU A 259 1.38 7.86 23.83
N LEU A 260 0.59 8.02 24.90
CA LEU A 260 0.92 8.94 25.99
C LEU A 260 2.25 8.58 26.66
N ALA A 261 2.48 7.28 26.91
CA ALA A 261 3.75 6.80 27.46
C ALA A 261 4.93 7.11 26.51
N ALA A 262 4.75 6.92 25.20
CA ALA A 262 5.74 7.24 24.19
C ALA A 262 6.02 8.75 24.08
N GLU A 263 5.02 9.61 24.21
CA GLU A 263 5.21 11.07 24.23
C GLU A 263 6.02 11.52 25.45
N LEU A 264 5.68 11.02 26.65
CA LEU A 264 6.43 11.32 27.88
C LEU A 264 7.89 10.82 27.80
N GLU A 265 8.08 9.66 27.18
CA GLU A 265 9.42 9.12 26.95
C GLU A 265 10.23 9.96 25.96
N ALA A 266 9.62 10.43 24.88
CA ALA A 266 10.26 11.34 23.95
C ALA A 266 10.69 12.66 24.64
N VAL A 267 9.85 13.21 25.52
CA VAL A 267 10.20 14.38 26.36
C VAL A 267 11.41 14.06 27.25
N ARG A 268 11.42 12.90 27.90
CA ARG A 268 12.56 12.45 28.73
C ARG A 268 13.85 12.37 27.93
N LEU A 269 13.81 11.74 26.75
CA LEU A 269 14.97 11.58 25.86
C LEU A 269 15.50 12.92 25.34
N LEU A 270 14.62 13.89 25.05
CA LEU A 270 15.03 15.24 24.67
C LEU A 270 15.70 16.01 25.80
N ALA A 271 15.23 15.82 27.04
CA ALA A 271 15.89 16.38 28.22
C ALA A 271 17.27 15.73 28.46
N GLU A 272 17.39 14.41 28.29
CA GLU A 272 18.68 13.70 28.39
C GLU A 272 19.68 14.11 27.31
N ARG A 273 19.18 14.44 26.12
CA ARG A 273 19.99 15.01 25.04
C ARG A 273 20.45 16.45 25.32
N GLY A 274 19.87 17.12 26.32
CA GLY A 274 20.14 18.53 26.65
C GLY A 274 19.38 19.53 25.78
N THR A 275 18.40 19.07 24.99
CA THR A 275 17.53 19.95 24.19
C THR A 275 16.50 20.69 25.04
N LEU A 276 16.12 20.12 26.19
CA LEU A 276 15.20 20.72 27.15
C LEU A 276 15.89 20.92 28.49
N ASP A 277 15.72 22.11 29.07
CA ASP A 277 16.07 22.35 30.46
C ASP A 277 15.01 21.74 31.41
N PRO A 278 15.27 21.67 32.75
CA PRO A 278 14.33 21.07 33.69
C PRO A 278 12.96 21.74 33.74
N ALA A 279 12.88 23.06 33.53
CA ALA A 279 11.62 23.81 33.56
C ALA A 279 10.79 23.55 32.30
N ALA A 280 11.43 23.61 31.13
CA ALA A 280 10.86 23.29 29.84
C ALA A 280 10.37 21.83 29.78
N ARG A 281 11.13 20.90 30.36
CA ARG A 281 10.71 19.50 30.52
C ARG A 281 9.41 19.40 31.33
N ALA A 282 9.36 20.03 32.51
CA ALA A 282 8.18 19.96 33.38
C ALA A 282 6.93 20.53 32.68
N GLN A 283 7.08 21.64 31.97
CA GLN A 283 6.02 22.24 31.16
C GLN A 283 5.59 21.31 30.01
N ALA A 284 6.53 20.74 29.27
CA ALA A 284 6.25 19.81 28.18
C ALA A 284 5.47 18.57 28.66
N GLU A 285 5.86 17.98 29.80
CA GLU A 285 5.12 16.86 30.38
C GLU A 285 3.68 17.25 30.78
N GLN A 286 3.44 18.47 31.26
CA GLN A 286 2.08 18.97 31.53
C GLN A 286 1.27 19.11 30.24
N VAL A 287 1.87 19.65 29.17
CA VAL A 287 1.21 19.78 27.85
C VAL A 287 0.84 18.41 27.29
N VAL A 288 1.76 17.44 27.35
CA VAL A 288 1.50 16.06 26.92
C VAL A 288 0.34 15.44 27.71
N ARG A 289 0.34 15.57 29.04
CA ARG A 289 -0.75 15.08 29.90
C ARG A 289 -2.09 15.78 29.63
N SER A 290 -2.08 17.03 29.18
CA SER A 290 -3.30 17.77 28.80
C SER A 290 -3.96 17.25 27.52
N ARG A 291 -3.21 16.49 26.70
CA ARG A 291 -3.64 15.95 25.39
C ARG A 291 -4.14 17.00 24.41
N SER A 292 -3.81 18.28 24.61
CA SER A 292 -4.23 19.39 23.76
C SER A 292 -3.82 19.20 22.30
N ALA A 293 -2.68 18.54 22.06
CA ALA A 293 -2.20 18.17 20.73
C ALA A 293 -3.15 17.25 19.94
N TRP A 294 -4.01 16.49 20.62
CA TRP A 294 -4.81 15.40 20.06
C TRP A 294 -6.32 15.67 19.97
N VAL A 295 -6.85 16.57 20.81
CA VAL A 295 -8.30 16.73 21.03
C VAL A 295 -8.91 17.98 20.35
N GLY A 296 -8.10 18.77 19.63
CA GLY A 296 -8.55 19.99 18.95
C GLY A 296 -9.41 19.78 17.71
#